data_AF-M3UFF1-F1
#
_entry.id   AF-M3UFF1-F1
#
_cell.length_a   1.000
_cell.length_b   1.000
_cell.length_c   1.000
_cell.angle_alpha   90.00
_cell.angle_beta   90.00
_cell.angle_gamma   90.00
#
_symmetry.space_group_name_H-M   'P 1'
#
loop_
_entity.id
_entity.type
_entity.pdbx_description
1 polymer ?
#
loop_
_entity_poly.entity_id
_entity_poly.type
_entity_poly.pdbx_seq_one_letter_code
_entity_poly.pdbx_strand_id
1 'polypeptide(L)'
;MRPDNYVIVQMPRLERPLRENRGVMIDPSAARTFWKALMDNASALISDAHALLELGSFGRARSLTVLAQEELGKALWIYESFEQSWSTGSEKAREVPRLSADGRRHTVKYMEAFVFGQELAAFWGDYNSYEFPKDQSQEGWKAHFATKRREAEAAGKRANNEKMAGFYVDMDRPGDTVLSPADVSSGTIAEDLQTAAKVVEMLLIKDHSRMKLEATTPYDSTHELQHRLLPISHPEDWAAASQEFKDGNYLKGSAD
;
A
#
# COMPACT_ATOMS: atom_id res chain seq x y z
N MET A 1 65.14 14.98 -11.72
CA MET A 1 63.77 14.41 -11.72
C MET A 1 63.01 15.03 -10.57
N ARG A 2 62.06 15.94 -10.88
CA ARG A 2 61.15 16.54 -9.90
C ARG A 2 59.80 15.80 -10.01
N PRO A 3 59.07 15.57 -8.92
CA PRO A 3 57.74 14.99 -8.99
C PRO A 3 56.71 16.07 -9.38
N ASP A 4 55.81 15.71 -10.28
CA ASP A 4 54.75 16.55 -10.80
C ASP A 4 53.72 16.91 -9.72
N ASN A 5 53.46 18.21 -9.58
CA ASN A 5 52.39 18.76 -8.76
C ASN A 5 51.03 18.52 -9.45
N TYR A 6 50.20 17.65 -8.89
CA TYR A 6 48.77 17.62 -9.24
C TYR A 6 48.05 18.78 -8.56
N VAL A 7 47.55 19.72 -9.36
CA VAL A 7 46.62 20.77 -8.92
C VAL A 7 45.23 20.14 -8.81
N ILE A 8 44.75 19.93 -7.59
CA ILE A 8 43.34 19.59 -7.34
C ILE A 8 42.53 20.87 -7.53
N VAL A 9 41.79 20.95 -8.63
CA VAL A 9 40.79 22.00 -8.85
C VAL A 9 39.60 21.72 -7.92
N GLN A 10 39.51 22.46 -6.81
CA GLN A 10 38.29 22.52 -6.01
C GLN A 10 37.17 23.14 -6.85
N MET A 11 36.23 22.31 -7.31
CA MET A 11 34.98 22.82 -7.87
C MET A 11 34.14 23.46 -6.76
N PRO A 12 33.56 24.64 -6.98
CA PRO A 12 32.70 25.29 -5.99
C PRO A 12 31.48 24.39 -5.74
N ARG A 13 31.21 24.09 -4.45
CA ARG A 13 29.93 23.50 -4.04
C ARG A 13 28.83 24.45 -4.49
N LEU A 14 28.03 24.02 -5.46
CA LEU A 14 26.72 24.61 -5.74
C LEU A 14 25.87 24.42 -4.49
N GLU A 15 25.81 25.45 -3.64
CA GLU A 15 24.79 25.56 -2.60
C GLU A 15 23.43 25.53 -3.29
N ARG A 16 22.73 24.40 -3.20
CA ARG A 16 21.33 24.33 -3.65
C ARG A 16 20.52 25.21 -2.70
N PRO A 17 19.74 26.17 -3.20
CA PRO A 17 18.85 26.94 -2.33
C PRO A 17 17.90 25.99 -1.62
N LEU A 18 17.69 26.24 -0.31
CA LEU A 18 16.68 25.60 0.50
C LEU A 18 15.34 25.72 -0.23
N ARG A 19 14.81 24.62 -0.75
CA ARG A 19 13.45 24.60 -1.30
C ARG A 19 12.52 24.92 -0.13
N GLU A 20 11.86 26.08 -0.18
CA GLU A 20 10.61 26.29 0.56
C GLU A 20 9.73 25.07 0.30
N ASN A 21 9.33 24.41 1.38
CA ASN A 21 8.42 23.27 1.34
C ASN A 21 7.01 23.81 1.01
N ARG A 22 6.81 24.32 -0.20
CA ARG A 22 5.46 24.58 -0.72
C ARG A 22 4.86 23.23 -1.01
N GLY A 23 3.81 22.89 -0.27
CA GLY A 23 3.02 21.72 -0.54
C GLY A 23 2.67 21.59 -2.01
N VAL A 24 2.80 20.37 -2.54
CA VAL A 24 2.41 20.12 -3.92
C VAL A 24 0.89 20.21 -3.99
N MET A 25 0.38 21.24 -4.67
CA MET A 25 -1.03 21.36 -5.00
C MET A 25 -1.34 20.37 -6.12
N ILE A 26 -2.39 19.58 -5.93
CA ILE A 26 -2.84 18.56 -6.89
C ILE A 26 -4.30 18.87 -7.26
N ASP A 27 -4.60 18.88 -8.55
CA ASP A 27 -5.97 19.00 -9.04
C ASP A 27 -6.74 17.68 -8.82
N PRO A 28 -8.04 17.71 -8.55
CA PRO A 28 -8.83 16.50 -8.29
C PRO A 28 -8.76 15.44 -9.40
N SER A 29 -8.70 15.85 -10.67
CA SER A 29 -8.53 14.93 -11.81
C SER A 29 -7.16 14.25 -11.80
N ALA A 30 -6.09 15.01 -11.58
CA ALA A 30 -4.73 14.48 -11.46
C ALA A 30 -4.60 13.55 -10.24
N ALA A 31 -5.24 13.93 -9.12
CA ALA A 31 -5.31 13.09 -7.93
C ALA A 31 -6.04 11.77 -8.20
N ARG A 32 -7.14 11.78 -8.98
CA ARG A 32 -7.86 10.56 -9.35
C ARG A 32 -7.00 9.64 -10.20
N THR A 33 -6.35 10.17 -11.23
CA THR A 33 -5.41 9.41 -12.06
C THR A 33 -4.29 8.80 -11.22
N PHE A 34 -3.71 9.59 -10.31
CA PHE A 34 -2.65 9.11 -9.43
C PHE A 34 -3.14 8.02 -8.48
N TRP A 35 -4.30 8.21 -7.86
CA TRP A 35 -4.91 7.20 -6.99
C TRP A 35 -5.17 5.88 -7.74
N LYS A 36 -5.76 5.94 -8.94
CA LYS A 36 -5.97 4.72 -9.76
C LYS A 36 -4.65 4.03 -10.10
N ALA A 37 -3.60 4.77 -10.43
CA ALA A 37 -2.28 4.21 -10.69
C ALA A 37 -1.66 3.53 -9.45
N LEU A 38 -1.85 4.09 -8.24
CA LEU A 38 -1.42 3.47 -7.00
C LEU A 38 -2.17 2.16 -6.74
N MET A 39 -3.49 2.15 -6.94
CA MET A 39 -4.32 0.95 -6.75
C MET A 39 -4.04 -0.14 -7.79
N ASP A 40 -3.79 0.25 -9.04
CA ASP A 40 -3.40 -0.67 -10.11
C ASP A 40 -2.03 -1.30 -9.79
N ASN A 41 -1.04 -0.50 -9.39
CA ASN A 41 0.27 -1.01 -8.98
C ASN A 41 0.18 -1.92 -7.74
N ALA A 42 -0.61 -1.56 -6.73
CA ALA A 42 -0.81 -2.39 -5.55
C ALA A 42 -1.39 -3.78 -5.89
N SER A 43 -2.43 -3.82 -6.74
CA SER A 43 -3.06 -5.08 -7.15
C SER A 43 -2.19 -5.91 -8.10
N ALA A 44 -1.38 -5.27 -8.97
CA ALA A 44 -0.38 -5.95 -9.78
C ALA A 44 0.71 -6.59 -8.90
N LEU A 45 1.25 -5.85 -7.92
CA LEU A 45 2.23 -6.34 -6.96
C LEU A 45 1.71 -7.55 -6.16
N ILE A 46 0.44 -7.55 -5.77
CA ILE A 46 -0.21 -8.70 -5.11
C ILE A 46 -0.29 -9.91 -6.05
N SER A 47 -0.65 -9.69 -7.32
CA SER A 47 -0.72 -10.77 -8.32
C SER A 47 0.66 -11.38 -8.59
N ASP A 48 1.68 -10.55 -8.71
CA ASP A 48 3.07 -10.98 -8.88
C ASP A 48 3.59 -11.71 -7.63
N ALA A 49 3.25 -11.22 -6.43
CA ALA A 49 3.57 -11.87 -5.17
C ALA A 49 2.96 -13.28 -5.09
N HIS A 50 1.71 -13.44 -5.54
CA HIS A 50 1.03 -14.72 -5.60
C HIS A 50 1.72 -15.68 -6.57
N ALA A 51 2.07 -15.23 -7.77
CA ALA A 51 2.80 -16.06 -8.74
C ALA A 51 4.17 -16.52 -8.18
N LEU A 52 4.88 -15.64 -7.47
CA LEU A 52 6.15 -15.99 -6.82
C LEU A 52 5.98 -16.92 -5.63
N LEU A 53 4.87 -16.82 -4.90
CA LEU A 53 4.53 -17.74 -3.81
C LEU A 53 4.32 -19.16 -4.34
N GLU A 54 3.58 -19.33 -5.44
CA GLU A 54 3.35 -20.64 -6.08
C GLU A 54 4.66 -21.29 -6.56
N LEU A 55 5.65 -20.48 -6.93
CA LEU A 55 6.99 -20.93 -7.33
C LEU A 55 7.95 -21.14 -6.15
N GLY A 56 7.49 -20.97 -4.91
CA GLY A 56 8.31 -21.13 -3.70
C GLY A 56 9.32 -20.00 -3.46
N SER A 57 9.22 -18.87 -4.16
CA SER A 57 10.10 -17.70 -3.98
C SER A 57 9.60 -16.80 -2.85
N PHE A 58 9.54 -17.35 -1.63
CA PHE A 58 8.89 -16.75 -0.46
C PHE A 58 9.40 -15.35 -0.10
N GLY A 59 10.73 -15.13 -0.10
CA GLY A 59 11.30 -13.82 0.22
C GLY A 59 10.82 -12.73 -0.73
N ARG A 60 10.83 -12.99 -2.04
CA ARG A 60 10.35 -12.04 -3.05
C ARG A 60 8.85 -11.82 -2.94
N ALA A 61 8.06 -12.89 -2.77
CA ALA A 61 6.62 -12.79 -2.57
C ALA A 61 6.30 -11.84 -1.39
N ARG A 62 6.97 -12.05 -0.25
CA ARG A 62 6.83 -11.18 0.93
C ARG A 62 7.20 -9.73 0.66
N SER A 63 8.28 -9.51 -0.07
CA SER A 63 8.71 -8.16 -0.39
C SER A 63 7.72 -7.42 -1.30
N LEU A 64 7.14 -8.11 -2.28
CA LEU A 64 6.09 -7.55 -3.13
C LEU A 64 4.79 -7.29 -2.36
N THR A 65 4.40 -8.17 -1.43
CA THR A 65 3.26 -7.93 -0.52
C THR A 65 3.46 -6.65 0.29
N VAL A 66 4.64 -6.44 0.87
CA VAL A 66 4.97 -5.21 1.62
C VAL A 66 4.91 -3.98 0.71
N LEU A 67 5.46 -4.07 -0.51
CA LEU A 67 5.41 -2.96 -1.46
C LEU A 67 3.96 -2.61 -1.84
N ALA A 68 3.09 -3.60 -2.05
CA ALA A 68 1.68 -3.36 -2.32
C ALA A 68 1.00 -2.58 -1.19
N GLN A 69 1.29 -2.92 0.07
CA GLN A 69 0.78 -2.19 1.23
C GLN A 69 1.38 -0.78 1.34
N GLU A 70 2.63 -0.56 0.93
CA GLU A 70 3.19 0.80 0.83
C GLU A 70 2.51 1.64 -0.26
N GLU A 71 2.11 1.05 -1.38
CA GLU A 71 1.34 1.73 -2.43
C GLU A 71 -0.07 2.08 -1.91
N LEU A 72 -0.72 1.13 -1.23
CA LEU A 72 -2.00 1.36 -0.56
C LEU A 72 -1.94 2.50 0.46
N GLY A 73 -0.87 2.56 1.28
CA GLY A 73 -0.67 3.65 2.23
C GLY A 73 -0.65 5.04 1.58
N LYS A 74 0.00 5.17 0.41
CA LYS A 74 -0.06 6.42 -0.38
C LYS A 74 -1.46 6.66 -0.94
N ALA A 75 -2.12 5.60 -1.42
CA ALA A 75 -3.45 5.71 -1.99
C ALA A 75 -4.45 6.24 -0.96
N LEU A 76 -4.36 5.80 0.30
CA LEU A 76 -5.18 6.30 1.41
C LEU A 76 -5.03 7.82 1.59
N TRP A 77 -3.82 8.37 1.55
CA TRP A 77 -3.61 9.83 1.67
C TRP A 77 -4.27 10.62 0.55
N ILE A 78 -4.19 10.12 -0.68
CA ILE A 78 -4.86 10.77 -1.82
C ILE A 78 -6.38 10.65 -1.66
N TYR A 79 -6.87 9.47 -1.29
CA TYR A 79 -8.29 9.19 -1.12
C TYR A 79 -8.93 10.10 -0.06
N GLU A 80 -8.36 10.14 1.14
CA GLU A 80 -8.82 11.02 2.25
C GLU A 80 -8.85 12.50 1.85
N SER A 81 -7.88 12.93 1.02
CA SER A 81 -7.77 14.33 0.63
C SER A 81 -8.80 14.74 -0.43
N PHE A 82 -9.24 13.81 -1.28
CA PHE A 82 -9.99 14.11 -2.50
C PHE A 82 -11.34 13.40 -2.64
N GLU A 83 -11.71 12.43 -1.80
CA GLU A 83 -12.97 11.67 -1.93
C GLU A 83 -14.19 12.59 -2.09
N GLN A 84 -14.28 13.65 -1.28
CA GLN A 84 -15.36 14.63 -1.35
C GLN A 84 -15.33 15.42 -2.67
N SER A 85 -14.14 15.81 -3.14
CA SER A 85 -14.01 16.54 -4.41
C SER A 85 -14.44 15.67 -5.58
N TRP A 86 -14.05 14.39 -5.58
CA TRP A 86 -14.47 13.44 -6.60
C TRP A 86 -15.97 13.16 -6.54
N SER A 87 -16.58 13.10 -5.36
CA SER A 87 -18.03 12.89 -5.22
C SER A 87 -18.85 14.09 -5.70
N THR A 88 -18.35 15.31 -5.50
CA THR A 88 -19.09 16.55 -5.82
C THR A 88 -18.74 17.17 -7.18
N GLY A 89 -17.68 16.69 -7.84
CA GLY A 89 -17.18 17.29 -9.08
C GLY A 89 -16.42 18.60 -8.86
N SER A 90 -15.98 18.88 -7.62
CA SER A 90 -15.15 20.05 -7.34
C SER A 90 -13.82 19.95 -8.07
N GLU A 91 -13.41 21.04 -8.71
CA GLU A 91 -12.11 21.16 -9.40
C GLU A 91 -11.05 21.84 -8.54
N LYS A 92 -11.38 22.23 -7.30
CA LYS A 92 -10.45 22.98 -6.45
C LYS A 92 -9.23 22.11 -6.07
N ALA A 93 -8.05 22.54 -6.52
CA ALA A 93 -6.78 21.96 -6.13
C ALA A 93 -6.60 21.93 -4.60
N ARG A 94 -5.96 20.87 -4.11
CA ARG A 94 -5.65 20.70 -2.68
C ARG A 94 -4.21 20.27 -2.50
N GLU A 95 -3.64 20.66 -1.37
CA GLU A 95 -2.39 20.10 -0.90
C GLU A 95 -2.63 18.70 -0.33
N VAL A 96 -1.68 17.78 -0.52
CA VAL A 96 -1.60 16.54 0.25
C VAL A 96 -0.31 16.56 1.08
N PRO A 97 -0.31 17.17 2.28
CA PRO A 97 0.92 17.41 3.04
C PRO A 97 1.70 16.12 3.32
N ARG A 98 0.99 15.02 3.57
CA ARG A 98 1.58 13.70 3.85
C ARG A 98 2.40 13.16 2.68
N LEU A 99 2.03 13.49 1.44
CA LEU A 99 2.78 13.06 0.27
C LEU A 99 4.18 13.69 0.22
N SER A 100 4.28 14.99 0.56
CA SER A 100 5.55 15.71 0.62
C SER A 100 6.38 15.34 1.86
N ALA A 101 5.74 15.17 3.01
CA ALA A 101 6.42 14.87 4.27
C ALA A 101 6.88 13.39 4.36
N ASP A 102 6.02 12.46 3.95
CA ASP A 102 6.15 11.03 4.25
C ASP A 102 6.20 10.14 2.99
N GLY A 103 6.05 10.69 1.78
CA GLY A 103 6.02 9.90 0.54
C GLY A 103 7.26 9.03 0.28
N ARG A 104 8.42 9.40 0.85
CA ARG A 104 9.68 8.63 0.78
C ARG A 104 9.92 7.74 2.01
N ARG A 105 9.06 7.81 3.02
CA ARG A 105 9.19 7.06 4.27
C ARG A 105 8.41 5.76 4.18
N HIS A 106 9.06 4.73 3.65
CA HIS A 106 8.51 3.38 3.44
C HIS A 106 7.70 2.84 4.62
N THR A 107 8.32 2.83 5.82
CA THR A 107 7.68 2.41 7.07
C THR A 107 6.39 3.19 7.37
N VAL A 108 6.36 4.49 7.11
CA VAL A 108 5.16 5.31 7.35
C VAL A 108 4.06 4.92 6.40
N LYS A 109 4.34 4.77 5.10
CA LYS A 109 3.33 4.30 4.12
C LYS A 109 2.74 2.94 4.53
N TYR A 110 3.59 1.99 4.92
CA TYR A 110 3.13 0.68 5.37
C TYR A 110 2.23 0.78 6.62
N MET A 111 2.63 1.61 7.61
CA MET A 111 1.85 1.80 8.83
C MET A 111 0.41 2.24 8.54
N GLU A 112 0.21 3.09 7.53
CA GLU A 112 -1.12 3.55 7.14
C GLU A 112 -1.99 2.41 6.62
N ALA A 113 -1.46 1.58 5.73
CA ALA A 113 -2.16 0.39 5.24
C ALA A 113 -2.41 -0.62 6.37
N PHE A 114 -1.47 -0.78 7.31
CA PHE A 114 -1.62 -1.65 8.46
C PHE A 114 -2.75 -1.19 9.39
N VAL A 115 -2.80 0.11 9.72
CA VAL A 115 -3.86 0.69 10.56
C VAL A 115 -5.21 0.58 9.85
N PHE A 116 -5.27 0.93 8.56
CA PHE A 116 -6.49 0.78 7.76
C PHE A 116 -6.99 -0.68 7.74
N GLY A 117 -6.07 -1.65 7.61
CA GLY A 117 -6.40 -3.08 7.64
C GLY A 117 -6.95 -3.59 8.97
N GLN A 118 -6.85 -2.84 10.07
CA GLN A 118 -7.47 -3.22 11.35
C GLN A 118 -9.01 -3.21 11.28
N GLU A 119 -9.58 -2.47 10.33
CA GLU A 119 -11.03 -2.43 10.09
C GLU A 119 -11.53 -3.64 9.28
N LEU A 120 -10.63 -4.47 8.73
CA LEU A 120 -10.96 -5.48 7.73
C LEU A 120 -12.04 -6.47 8.19
N ALA A 121 -11.92 -6.99 9.41
CA ALA A 121 -12.88 -7.97 9.92
C ALA A 121 -14.28 -7.33 10.11
N ALA A 122 -14.35 -6.14 10.69
CA ALA A 122 -15.61 -5.40 10.82
C ALA A 122 -16.21 -5.01 9.45
N PHE A 123 -15.36 -4.67 8.47
CA PHE A 123 -15.78 -4.39 7.10
C PHE A 123 -16.48 -5.60 6.46
N TRP A 124 -16.00 -6.82 6.74
CA TRP A 124 -16.62 -8.07 6.28
C TRP A 124 -17.70 -8.62 7.24
N GLY A 125 -18.19 -7.80 8.18
CA GLY A 125 -19.30 -8.14 9.06
C GLY A 125 -18.92 -8.92 10.32
N ASP A 126 -17.63 -9.19 10.56
CA ASP A 126 -17.16 -9.73 11.83
C ASP A 126 -16.89 -8.61 12.84
N TYR A 127 -17.96 -8.14 13.48
CA TYR A 127 -17.85 -7.09 14.51
C TYR A 127 -17.30 -7.60 15.84
N ASN A 128 -17.15 -8.91 16.03
CA ASN A 128 -16.63 -9.48 17.27
C ASN A 128 -15.10 -9.32 17.39
N SER A 129 -14.43 -9.05 16.27
CA SER A 129 -12.99 -8.81 16.22
C SER A 129 -12.60 -7.39 16.68
N TYR A 130 -13.57 -6.50 16.92
CA TYR A 130 -13.28 -5.12 17.27
C TYR A 130 -12.73 -5.04 18.70
N GLU A 131 -11.48 -4.60 18.82
CA GLU A 131 -10.82 -4.46 20.11
C GLU A 131 -11.16 -3.11 20.75
N PHE A 132 -12.03 -3.13 21.74
CA PHE A 132 -12.27 -1.97 22.59
C PHE A 132 -11.23 -1.86 23.70
N PRO A 133 -10.90 -0.64 24.18
CA PRO A 133 -10.07 -0.51 25.37
C PRO A 133 -10.76 -1.16 26.57
N LYS A 134 -9.99 -1.83 27.42
CA LYS A 134 -10.50 -2.41 28.68
C LYS A 134 -11.08 -1.35 29.62
N ASP A 135 -10.54 -0.13 29.55
CA ASP A 135 -11.03 1.05 30.23
C ASP A 135 -11.57 2.04 29.19
N GLN A 136 -12.85 2.39 29.29
CA GLN A 136 -13.51 3.31 28.35
C GLN A 136 -13.38 4.79 28.76
N SER A 137 -12.61 5.10 29.81
CA SER A 137 -12.23 6.47 30.15
C SER A 137 -11.41 7.13 29.04
N GLN A 138 -11.28 8.46 29.09
CA GLN A 138 -10.43 9.20 28.16
C GLN A 138 -8.97 8.70 28.21
N GLU A 139 -8.47 8.38 29.41
CA GLU A 139 -7.15 7.82 29.65
C GLU A 139 -7.01 6.41 29.06
N GLY A 140 -8.03 5.57 29.20
CA GLY A 140 -8.07 4.23 28.63
C GLY A 140 -8.04 4.25 27.09
N TRP A 141 -8.80 5.14 26.47
CA TRP A 141 -8.74 5.39 25.02
C TRP A 141 -7.36 5.91 24.58
N LYS A 142 -6.79 6.87 25.31
CA LYS A 142 -5.45 7.39 25.03
C LYS A 142 -4.39 6.28 25.09
N ALA A 143 -4.45 5.41 26.09
CA ALA A 143 -3.55 4.28 26.24
C ALA A 143 -3.73 3.25 25.11
N HIS A 144 -4.97 2.96 24.72
CA HIS A 144 -5.27 2.07 23.62
C HIS A 144 -4.71 2.58 22.29
N PHE A 145 -4.97 3.84 21.93
CA PHE A 145 -4.39 4.44 20.72
C PHE A 145 -2.86 4.48 20.75
N ALA A 146 -2.25 4.72 21.92
CA ALA A 146 -0.80 4.64 22.07
C ALA A 146 -0.25 3.23 21.83
N THR A 147 -0.97 2.19 22.26
CA THR A 147 -0.63 0.79 21.98
C THR A 147 -0.76 0.46 20.49
N LYS A 148 -1.89 0.81 19.85
CA LYS A 148 -2.09 0.61 18.41
C LYS A 148 -1.01 1.30 17.57
N ARG A 149 -0.61 2.51 17.96
CA ARG A 149 0.50 3.22 17.33
C ARG A 149 1.82 2.45 17.44
N ARG A 150 2.17 1.93 18.63
CA ARG A 150 3.40 1.13 18.82
C ARG A 150 3.37 -0.16 18.01
N GLU A 151 2.22 -0.82 17.92
CA GLU A 151 2.03 -2.01 17.09
C GLU A 151 2.28 -1.71 15.61
N ALA A 152 1.71 -0.62 15.11
CA ALA A 152 1.93 -0.17 13.73
C ALA A 152 3.41 0.16 13.47
N GLU A 153 4.07 0.90 14.38
CA GLU A 153 5.50 1.22 14.27
C GLU A 153 6.38 -0.04 14.24
N ALA A 154 6.06 -1.04 15.08
CA ALA A 154 6.74 -2.32 15.09
C ALA A 154 6.48 -3.12 13.80
N ALA A 155 5.24 -3.14 13.31
CA ALA A 155 4.87 -3.80 12.07
C ALA A 155 5.60 -3.18 10.86
N GLY A 156 5.64 -1.85 10.77
CA GLY A 156 6.33 -1.17 9.68
C GLY A 156 7.86 -1.37 9.69
N LYS A 157 8.48 -1.54 10.87
CA LYS A 157 9.90 -1.92 10.96
C LYS A 157 10.13 -3.35 10.47
N ARG A 158 9.30 -4.30 10.91
CA ARG A 158 9.36 -5.69 10.45
C ARG A 158 9.18 -5.79 8.94
N ALA A 159 8.13 -5.15 8.41
CA ALA A 159 7.84 -5.13 6.99
C ALA A 159 9.00 -4.55 6.15
N ASN A 160 9.63 -3.46 6.62
CA ASN A 160 10.79 -2.93 5.91
C ASN A 160 11.96 -3.94 5.88
N ASN A 161 12.22 -4.66 6.97
CA ASN A 161 13.25 -5.68 7.00
C ASN A 161 12.90 -6.87 6.09
N GLU A 162 11.64 -7.32 6.11
CA GLU A 162 11.15 -8.41 5.25
C GLU A 162 11.25 -8.05 3.77
N LYS A 163 10.93 -6.81 3.41
CA LYS A 163 11.12 -6.27 2.07
C LYS A 163 12.58 -6.27 1.64
N MET A 164 13.50 -5.93 2.54
CA MET A 164 14.93 -5.97 2.23
C MET A 164 15.41 -7.41 2.04
N ALA A 165 15.00 -8.32 2.93
CA ALA A 165 15.40 -9.72 2.91
C ALA A 165 15.00 -10.47 1.62
N GLY A 166 13.91 -10.06 0.95
CA GLY A 166 13.50 -10.71 -0.31
C GLY A 166 14.16 -10.18 -1.57
N PHE A 167 14.95 -9.12 -1.51
CA PHE A 167 15.65 -8.57 -2.69
C PHE A 167 17.16 -8.53 -2.55
N TYR A 168 17.68 -8.39 -1.34
CA TYR A 168 19.10 -8.19 -1.10
C TYR A 168 19.73 -9.42 -0.47
N VAL A 169 20.96 -9.69 -0.89
CA VAL A 169 21.87 -10.59 -0.17
C VAL A 169 22.53 -9.76 0.92
N ASP A 170 22.51 -10.26 2.14
CA ASP A 170 23.06 -9.58 3.30
C ASP A 170 23.99 -10.51 4.10
N MET A 171 24.79 -9.91 4.97
CA MET A 171 25.68 -10.60 5.89
C MET A 171 25.72 -9.81 7.19
N ASP A 172 25.21 -10.41 8.27
CA ASP A 172 25.04 -9.71 9.56
C ASP A 172 26.35 -9.09 10.08
N ARG A 173 27.49 -9.78 9.87
CA ARG A 173 28.84 -9.26 10.14
C ARG A 173 29.85 -9.83 9.15
N PRO A 174 30.97 -9.12 8.86
CA PRO A 174 32.03 -9.67 8.01
C PRO A 174 32.51 -11.04 8.50
N GLY A 175 32.31 -12.08 7.69
CA GLY A 175 32.67 -13.47 8.00
C GLY A 175 31.53 -14.33 8.57
N ASP A 176 30.34 -13.77 8.79
CA ASP A 176 29.14 -14.53 9.18
C ASP A 176 28.46 -15.19 7.96
N THR A 177 27.38 -15.94 8.24
CA THR A 177 26.53 -16.57 7.24
C THR A 177 25.95 -15.53 6.27
N VAL A 178 26.09 -15.79 4.97
CA VAL A 178 25.43 -15.03 3.91
C VAL A 178 23.95 -15.39 3.91
N LEU A 179 23.08 -14.39 4.04
CA LEU A 179 21.63 -14.52 3.91
C LEU A 179 21.21 -14.04 2.52
N SER A 180 20.43 -14.85 1.81
CA SER A 180 19.89 -14.53 0.50
C SER A 180 18.36 -14.60 0.50
N PRO A 181 17.69 -13.99 -0.50
CA PRO A 181 16.25 -14.14 -0.66
C PRO A 181 15.75 -15.58 -0.76
N ALA A 182 16.62 -16.53 -1.14
CA ALA A 182 16.29 -17.95 -1.22
C ALA A 182 16.27 -18.64 0.16
N ASP A 183 16.89 -18.03 1.18
CA ASP A 183 16.94 -18.57 2.54
C ASP A 183 15.72 -18.18 3.38
N VAL A 184 14.86 -17.31 2.85
CA VAL A 184 13.62 -16.90 3.51
C VAL A 184 12.62 -18.07 3.45
N SER A 185 12.18 -18.54 4.61
CA SER A 185 11.15 -19.58 4.72
C SER A 185 9.76 -19.03 4.38
N SER A 186 8.82 -19.93 4.07
CA SER A 186 7.43 -19.57 3.78
C SER A 186 6.80 -18.76 4.91
N GLY A 187 6.89 -19.26 6.15
CA GLY A 187 6.26 -18.62 7.31
C GLY A 187 4.77 -18.40 7.06
N THR A 188 4.30 -17.17 7.30
CA THR A 188 2.90 -16.73 7.18
C THR A 188 2.58 -16.03 5.85
N ILE A 189 3.45 -16.15 4.84
CA ILE A 189 3.33 -15.32 3.63
C ILE A 189 2.01 -15.54 2.87
N ALA A 190 1.44 -16.74 2.89
CA ALA A 190 0.17 -17.00 2.21
C ALA A 190 -0.96 -16.19 2.87
N GLU A 191 -1.04 -16.24 4.20
CA GLU A 191 -2.03 -15.51 4.99
C GLU A 191 -1.82 -13.99 4.93
N ASP A 192 -0.56 -13.54 4.98
CA ASP A 192 -0.20 -12.12 4.89
C ASP A 192 -0.55 -11.55 3.50
N LEU A 193 -0.29 -12.32 2.43
CA LEU A 193 -0.65 -11.97 1.06
C LEU A 193 -2.16 -11.90 0.87
N GLN A 194 -2.91 -12.90 1.34
CA GLN A 194 -4.37 -12.88 1.29
C GLN A 194 -4.92 -11.68 2.07
N THR A 195 -4.37 -11.39 3.24
CA THR A 195 -4.76 -10.23 4.04
C THR A 195 -4.50 -8.94 3.28
N ALA A 196 -3.31 -8.76 2.69
CA ALA A 196 -2.99 -7.59 1.89
C ALA A 196 -3.94 -7.42 0.69
N ALA A 197 -4.29 -8.52 0.00
CA ALA A 197 -5.27 -8.52 -1.09
C ALA A 197 -6.64 -8.02 -0.62
N LYS A 198 -7.15 -8.55 0.49
CA LYS A 198 -8.43 -8.14 1.09
C LYS A 198 -8.43 -6.66 1.52
N VAL A 199 -7.32 -6.13 2.06
CA VAL A 199 -7.24 -4.72 2.49
C VAL A 199 -7.18 -3.77 1.28
N VAL A 200 -6.50 -4.14 0.19
CA VAL A 200 -6.54 -3.35 -1.07
C VAL A 200 -7.94 -3.37 -1.66
N GLU A 201 -8.58 -4.54 -1.68
CA GLU A 201 -9.98 -4.70 -2.11
C GLU A 201 -10.95 -3.87 -1.27
N MET A 202 -10.76 -3.80 0.05
CA MET A 202 -11.58 -2.98 0.94
C MET A 202 -11.63 -1.50 0.50
N LEU A 203 -10.49 -0.92 0.11
CA LEU A 203 -10.47 0.47 -0.40
C LEU A 203 -11.14 0.60 -1.77
N LEU A 204 -11.00 -0.41 -2.64
CA LEU A 204 -11.71 -0.44 -3.93
C LEU A 204 -13.22 -0.49 -3.73
N ILE A 205 -13.71 -1.37 -2.83
CA ILE A 205 -15.13 -1.46 -2.50
C ILE A 205 -15.63 -0.16 -1.87
N LYS A 206 -14.85 0.46 -0.96
CA LYS A 206 -15.18 1.77 -0.38
C LYS A 206 -15.37 2.83 -1.47
N ASP A 207 -14.49 2.87 -2.48
CA ASP A 207 -14.62 3.77 -3.63
C ASP A 207 -15.85 3.46 -4.49
N HIS A 208 -16.15 2.18 -4.73
CA HIS A 208 -17.35 1.77 -5.47
C HIS A 208 -18.64 2.20 -4.74
N SER A 209 -18.68 2.00 -3.42
CA SER A 209 -19.79 2.42 -2.57
C SER A 209 -19.97 3.93 -2.58
N ARG A 210 -18.88 4.70 -2.42
CA ARG A 210 -18.89 6.17 -2.57
C ARG A 210 -19.50 6.59 -3.91
N MET A 211 -19.03 6.00 -5.02
CA MET A 211 -19.51 6.35 -6.36
C MET A 211 -20.98 6.00 -6.59
N LYS A 212 -21.48 4.90 -6.02
CA LYS A 212 -22.88 4.47 -6.20
C LYS A 212 -23.86 5.20 -5.28
N LEU A 213 -23.45 5.51 -4.06
CA LEU A 213 -24.36 5.95 -3.00
C LEU A 213 -24.28 7.45 -2.71
N GLU A 214 -23.13 8.08 -2.98
CA GLU A 214 -22.85 9.44 -2.52
C GLU A 214 -22.46 10.40 -3.65
N ALA A 215 -21.82 9.90 -4.71
CA ALA A 215 -21.30 10.75 -5.78
C ALA A 215 -22.41 11.26 -6.71
N THR A 216 -22.31 12.54 -7.10
CA THR A 216 -23.11 13.15 -8.16
C THR A 216 -22.38 13.21 -9.50
N THR A 217 -21.14 12.71 -9.53
CA THR A 217 -20.29 12.61 -10.72
C THR A 217 -20.51 11.29 -11.48
N PRO A 218 -20.15 11.21 -12.78
CA PRO A 218 -20.24 9.96 -13.53
C PRO A 218 -19.43 8.83 -12.90
N TYR A 219 -19.90 7.59 -13.08
CA TYR A 219 -19.27 6.41 -12.52
C TYR A 219 -17.91 6.13 -13.19
N ASP A 220 -16.82 6.23 -12.41
CA ASP A 220 -15.44 5.96 -12.85
C ASP A 220 -14.94 4.65 -12.24
N SER A 221 -15.28 3.55 -12.90
CA SER A 221 -15.08 2.19 -12.38
C SER A 221 -13.62 1.83 -12.09
N THR A 222 -13.42 1.00 -11.07
CA THR A 222 -12.19 0.27 -10.76
C THR A 222 -12.43 -1.25 -10.67
N HIS A 223 -13.49 -1.77 -11.29
CA HIS A 223 -13.87 -3.18 -11.21
C HIS A 223 -12.78 -4.13 -11.73
N GLU A 224 -12.01 -3.75 -12.77
CA GLU A 224 -10.90 -4.57 -13.27
C GLU A 224 -9.83 -4.81 -12.18
N LEU A 225 -9.55 -3.79 -11.37
CA LEU A 225 -8.59 -3.88 -10.28
C LEU A 225 -9.11 -4.79 -9.17
N GLN A 226 -10.39 -4.71 -8.85
CA GLN A 226 -11.02 -5.58 -7.86
C GLN A 226 -11.05 -7.02 -8.36
N HIS A 227 -11.46 -7.25 -9.61
CA HIS A 227 -11.54 -8.57 -10.22
C HIS A 227 -10.19 -9.31 -10.19
N ARG A 228 -9.09 -8.57 -10.45
CA ARG A 228 -7.72 -9.10 -10.35
C ARG A 228 -7.38 -9.68 -8.97
N LEU A 229 -7.94 -9.12 -7.91
CA LEU A 229 -7.64 -9.52 -6.53
C LEU A 229 -8.43 -10.75 -6.07
N LEU A 230 -9.63 -10.97 -6.60
CA LEU A 230 -10.56 -12.03 -6.18
C LEU A 230 -9.94 -13.44 -6.03
N PRO A 231 -9.09 -13.96 -6.95
CA PRO A 231 -8.46 -15.27 -6.76
C PRO A 231 -7.59 -15.36 -5.49
N ILE A 232 -7.09 -14.23 -4.99
CA ILE A 232 -6.17 -14.16 -3.86
C ILE A 232 -6.91 -13.74 -2.58
N SER A 233 -7.81 -12.76 -2.67
CA SER A 233 -8.59 -12.30 -1.51
C SER A 233 -9.65 -13.33 -1.11
N HIS A 234 -10.30 -13.98 -2.08
CA HIS A 234 -11.41 -14.91 -1.88
C HIS A 234 -11.20 -16.24 -2.64
N PRO A 235 -10.15 -17.03 -2.31
CA PRO A 235 -9.76 -18.20 -3.08
C PRO A 235 -10.85 -19.29 -3.12
N GLU A 236 -11.61 -19.48 -2.04
CA GLU A 236 -12.70 -20.46 -1.99
C GLU A 236 -13.88 -20.05 -2.87
N ASP A 237 -14.34 -18.80 -2.75
CA ASP A 237 -15.41 -18.25 -3.59
C ASP A 237 -15.00 -18.22 -5.06
N TRP A 238 -13.74 -17.86 -5.34
CA TRP A 238 -13.17 -17.88 -6.68
C TRP A 238 -13.17 -19.30 -7.24
N ALA A 239 -12.74 -20.31 -6.47
CA ALA A 239 -12.77 -21.69 -6.94
C ALA A 239 -14.19 -22.11 -7.35
N ALA A 240 -15.21 -21.73 -6.56
CA ALA A 240 -16.62 -22.02 -6.80
C ALA A 240 -17.27 -21.19 -7.91
N ALA A 241 -16.68 -20.05 -8.31
CA ALA A 241 -17.25 -19.16 -9.31
C ALA A 241 -17.30 -19.80 -10.72
N SER A 242 -18.30 -19.38 -11.52
CA SER A 242 -18.46 -19.82 -12.90
C SER A 242 -17.28 -19.36 -13.77
N GLN A 243 -16.98 -20.12 -14.84
CA GLN A 243 -15.93 -19.73 -15.77
C GLN A 243 -16.23 -18.39 -16.44
N GLU A 244 -17.49 -18.12 -16.76
CA GLU A 244 -17.94 -16.83 -17.31
C GLU A 244 -17.59 -15.65 -16.40
N PHE A 245 -17.75 -15.82 -15.08
CA PHE A 245 -17.36 -14.80 -14.10
C PHE A 245 -15.83 -14.64 -14.10
N LYS A 246 -15.08 -15.74 -14.04
CA LYS A 246 -13.61 -15.75 -14.02
C LYS A 246 -12.98 -15.12 -15.27
N ASP A 247 -13.65 -15.24 -16.41
CA ASP A 247 -13.21 -14.63 -17.68
C ASP A 247 -13.45 -13.11 -17.73
N GLY A 248 -14.13 -12.54 -16.72
CA GLY A 248 -14.40 -11.11 -16.62
C GLY A 248 -15.35 -10.59 -17.69
N ASN A 249 -16.17 -11.45 -18.31
CA ASN A 249 -17.02 -11.07 -19.44
C ASN A 249 -18.04 -9.97 -19.08
N TYR A 250 -18.45 -9.89 -17.82
CA TYR A 250 -19.34 -8.85 -17.30
C TYR A 250 -18.71 -7.45 -17.26
N LEU A 251 -17.38 -7.34 -17.36
CA LEU A 251 -16.66 -6.06 -17.37
C LEU A 251 -16.69 -5.38 -18.74
N LYS A 252 -16.90 -6.16 -19.81
CA LYS A 252 -16.79 -5.66 -21.20
C LYS A 252 -17.96 -4.78 -21.63
N GLY A 253 -19.06 -4.77 -20.88
CA GLY A 253 -20.33 -4.14 -21.27
C GLY A 253 -20.93 -4.81 -22.51
N SER A 254 -22.24 -4.99 -22.53
CA SER A 254 -22.93 -5.26 -23.80
C SER A 254 -22.72 -4.05 -24.70
N ALA A 255 -22.00 -4.23 -25.80
CA ALA A 255 -21.93 -3.27 -26.88
C ALA A 255 -23.28 -3.30 -27.64
N ASP A 256 -24.32 -2.80 -26.99
CA ASP A 256 -25.66 -2.60 -27.58
C ASP A 256 -26.04 -1.12 -27.50
#